data_AF-A0A847E6H7-F1
#
_entry.id   AF-A0A847E6H7-F1
#
_cell.length_a   1.000
_cell.length_b   1.000
_cell.length_c   1.000
_cell.angle_alpha   90.00
_cell.angle_beta   90.00
_cell.angle_gamma   90.00
#
_symmetry.space_group_name_H-M   'P 1'
#
loop_
_entity.id
_entity.type
_entity.pdbx_description
1 polymer ?
#
loop_
_entity_poly.entity_id
_entity_poly.type
_entity_poly.pdbx_seq_one_letter_code
_entity_poly.pdbx_strand_id
1 'polypeptide(L)'
;AVSEAHGKGVRVYAAINTFARNKDIELIRQILPGLMDTGVDALIFSDPGLIRLIRRINPVIPLHLSTQANTTNTEAVRFWQDQGVKRIVLARELPLKEIGEIAAAVPEMELEIFVHGAMCVSYSGRCYLSAWRNRKSANEGNCTHPCRWEYVLHESTRPEDPLILEEDERYSYLLSSKDLCLLEHLPDILATGVSSLKVEGRMKSSYYAAVVTRAYRQALDKLLREKEKYRFDPQWIEELKTISHRGYTTGFAFTEEKILETSPQIKNIQTHEPVGMVLACDKAQKRMLIEVRNHLETGDQLEILLPEGGNVLTEAVMTDQEGNRLQQANSGTRIYLHGDMEVPAGTMIRKRIG
;
A
#
# COMPACT_ATOMS: atom_id res chain seq x y z
N ALA A 1 10.89 15.40 -0.57
CA ALA A 1 9.93 14.40 -1.10
C ALA A 1 9.67 14.61 -2.59
N VAL A 2 8.97 15.67 -3.02
CA VAL A 2 8.65 15.89 -4.46
C VAL A 2 9.91 15.95 -5.33
N SER A 3 10.86 16.83 -5.00
CA SER A 3 12.13 16.94 -5.73
C SER A 3 12.94 15.63 -5.77
N GLU A 4 12.93 14.85 -4.68
CA GLU A 4 13.62 13.55 -4.65
C GLU A 4 12.95 12.53 -5.58
N ALA A 5 11.61 12.46 -5.58
CA ALA A 5 10.86 11.57 -6.44
C ALA A 5 11.02 11.95 -7.92
N HIS A 6 10.92 13.25 -8.25
CA HIS A 6 11.14 13.76 -9.61
C HIS A 6 12.57 13.51 -10.10
N GLY A 7 13.58 13.64 -9.23
CA GLY A 7 14.96 13.27 -9.55
C GLY A 7 15.14 11.79 -9.93
N LYS A 8 14.18 10.93 -9.55
CA LYS A 8 14.10 9.50 -9.91
C LYS A 8 13.07 9.21 -11.02
N GLY A 9 12.50 10.25 -11.65
CA GLY A 9 11.46 10.11 -12.68
C GLY A 9 10.09 9.66 -12.15
N VAL A 10 9.85 9.76 -10.84
CA VAL A 10 8.62 9.33 -10.18
C VAL A 10 7.71 10.52 -9.93
N ARG A 11 6.45 10.43 -10.39
CA ARG A 11 5.42 11.45 -10.15
C ARG A 11 4.90 11.40 -8.71
N VAL A 12 4.52 12.54 -8.15
CA VAL A 12 3.96 12.69 -6.80
C VAL A 12 2.58 13.31 -6.87
N TYR A 13 1.59 12.58 -6.36
CA TYR A 13 0.21 13.05 -6.26
C TYR A 13 -0.14 13.35 -4.81
N ALA A 14 -0.76 14.49 -4.54
CA ALA A 14 -1.19 14.86 -3.21
C ALA A 14 -2.66 14.53 -2.97
N ALA A 15 -2.98 13.90 -1.84
CA ALA A 15 -4.33 13.53 -1.48
C ALA A 15 -4.98 14.58 -0.57
N ILE A 16 -6.10 15.11 -1.01
CA ILE A 16 -7.06 15.95 -0.26
C ILE A 16 -8.45 15.33 -0.37
N ASN A 17 -8.51 14.01 -0.16
CA ASN A 17 -9.63 13.14 -0.49
C ASN A 17 -10.65 12.95 0.64
N THR A 18 -10.68 13.86 1.61
CA THR A 18 -11.70 13.89 2.65
C THR A 18 -13.00 14.48 2.11
N PHE A 19 -14.15 13.94 2.53
CA PHE A 19 -15.42 14.66 2.40
C PHE A 19 -15.42 15.83 3.37
N ALA A 20 -15.12 17.02 2.83
CA ALA A 20 -14.79 18.21 3.58
C ALA A 20 -16.04 18.83 4.21
N ARG A 21 -15.95 19.21 5.49
CA ARG A 21 -16.92 20.11 6.13
C ARG A 21 -16.50 21.55 5.92
N ASN A 22 -17.37 22.50 6.24
CA ASN A 22 -17.09 23.94 6.07
C ASN A 22 -15.76 24.39 6.72
N LYS A 23 -15.42 23.86 7.90
CA LYS A 23 -14.13 24.15 8.55
C LYS A 23 -12.93 23.61 7.77
N ASP A 24 -13.10 22.47 7.10
CA ASP A 24 -12.05 21.81 6.33
C ASP A 24 -11.85 22.56 5.01
N ILE A 25 -12.93 23.12 4.42
CA ILE A 25 -12.84 24.00 3.25
C ILE A 25 -11.99 25.23 3.52
N GLU A 26 -12.13 25.85 4.70
CA GLU A 26 -11.32 27.03 5.06
C GLU A 26 -9.84 26.67 5.20
N LEU A 27 -9.54 25.54 5.83
CA LEU A 27 -8.17 25.04 5.92
C LEU A 27 -7.61 24.70 4.52
N ILE A 28 -8.38 24.04 3.67
CA ILE A 28 -7.97 23.68 2.31
C ILE A 28 -7.64 24.93 1.49
N ARG A 29 -8.42 26.01 1.61
CA ARG A 29 -8.11 27.30 0.95
C ARG A 29 -6.75 27.85 1.32
N GLN A 30 -6.35 27.70 2.57
CA GLN A 30 -5.08 28.23 3.09
C GLN A 30 -3.88 27.38 2.62
N ILE A 31 -4.02 26.05 2.61
CA ILE A 31 -2.91 25.15 2.27
C ILE A 31 -2.73 24.93 0.76
N LEU A 32 -3.78 25.10 -0.05
CA LEU A 32 -3.75 24.72 -1.46
C LEU A 32 -2.68 25.47 -2.27
N PRO A 33 -2.48 26.80 -2.12
CA PRO A 33 -1.42 27.50 -2.84
C PRO A 33 -0.03 26.93 -2.55
N GLY A 34 0.31 26.77 -1.27
CA GLY A 34 1.60 26.19 -0.87
C GLY A 34 1.77 24.74 -1.33
N LEU A 35 0.68 23.97 -1.41
CA LEU A 35 0.71 22.62 -2.00
C LEU A 35 1.04 22.67 -3.50
N MET A 36 0.51 23.63 -4.25
CA MET A 36 0.84 23.80 -5.68
C MET A 36 2.30 24.17 -5.88
N ASP A 37 2.85 25.03 -5.01
CA ASP A 37 4.25 25.45 -5.07
C ASP A 37 5.23 24.28 -4.86
N THR A 38 4.79 23.18 -4.26
CA THR A 38 5.62 21.97 -4.12
C THR A 38 5.88 21.25 -5.45
N GLY A 39 5.10 21.53 -6.49
CA GLY A 39 5.22 20.89 -7.81
C GLY A 39 4.56 19.51 -7.92
N VAL A 40 3.54 19.21 -7.10
CA VAL A 40 2.79 17.94 -7.23
C VAL A 40 2.13 17.80 -8.61
N ASP A 41 2.14 16.59 -9.14
CA ASP A 41 1.72 16.30 -10.52
C ASP A 41 0.18 16.19 -10.67
N ALA A 42 -0.53 15.88 -9.59
CA ALA A 42 -1.99 15.78 -9.56
C ALA A 42 -2.52 15.87 -8.12
N LEU A 43 -3.82 16.17 -7.99
CA LEU A 43 -4.55 16.10 -6.72
C LEU A 43 -5.53 14.93 -6.73
N ILE A 44 -5.55 14.17 -5.64
CA ILE A 44 -6.54 13.12 -5.39
C ILE A 44 -7.61 13.67 -4.45
N PHE A 45 -8.87 13.70 -4.88
CA PHE A 45 -9.99 14.29 -4.12
C PHE A 45 -11.19 13.35 -4.06
N SER A 46 -12.18 13.67 -3.22
CA SER A 46 -13.46 12.91 -3.13
C SER A 46 -14.69 13.79 -3.18
N ASP A 47 -14.59 15.00 -2.60
CA ASP A 47 -15.72 15.91 -2.48
C ASP A 47 -15.91 16.74 -3.76
N PRO A 48 -17.11 16.77 -4.38
CA PRO A 48 -17.34 17.51 -5.62
C PRO A 48 -17.18 19.03 -5.45
N GLY A 49 -17.43 19.58 -4.26
CA GLY A 49 -17.24 21.00 -3.96
C GLY A 49 -15.77 21.42 -4.06
N LEU A 50 -14.83 20.49 -3.83
CA LEU A 50 -13.40 20.75 -3.99
C LEU A 50 -12.99 20.96 -5.44
N ILE A 51 -13.67 20.35 -6.43
CA ILE A 51 -13.38 20.63 -7.85
C ILE A 51 -13.51 22.12 -8.13
N ARG A 52 -14.65 22.70 -7.71
CA ARG A 52 -14.93 24.14 -7.91
C ARG A 52 -13.90 25.01 -7.21
N LEU A 53 -13.45 24.62 -6.01
CA LEU A 53 -12.44 25.38 -5.28
C LEU A 53 -11.07 25.30 -5.95
N ILE A 54 -10.62 24.08 -6.28
CA ILE A 54 -9.30 23.84 -6.88
C ILE A 54 -9.21 24.56 -8.23
N ARG A 55 -10.22 24.44 -9.10
CA ARG A 55 -10.20 25.06 -10.44
C ARG A 55 -10.10 26.59 -10.40
N ARG A 56 -10.54 27.24 -9.31
CA ARG A 56 -10.36 28.69 -9.13
C ARG A 56 -8.92 29.09 -8.82
N ILE A 57 -8.18 28.20 -8.16
CA ILE A 57 -6.81 28.46 -7.69
C ILE A 57 -5.80 27.96 -8.72
N ASN A 58 -6.00 26.74 -9.22
CA ASN A 58 -5.20 26.13 -10.26
C ASN A 58 -6.13 25.44 -11.28
N PRO A 59 -6.44 26.10 -12.42
CA PRO A 59 -7.36 25.55 -13.40
C PRO A 59 -6.79 24.35 -14.17
N VAL A 60 -5.46 24.21 -14.23
CA VAL A 60 -4.79 23.24 -15.12
C VAL A 60 -4.34 21.96 -14.42
N ILE A 61 -4.22 21.94 -13.09
CA ILE A 61 -3.76 20.74 -12.37
C ILE A 61 -4.67 19.52 -12.67
N PRO A 62 -4.09 18.34 -13.00
CA PRO A 62 -4.85 17.11 -13.11
C PRO A 62 -5.55 16.73 -11.81
N LEU A 63 -6.80 16.30 -11.93
CA LEU A 63 -7.62 15.86 -10.81
C LEU A 63 -7.91 14.37 -10.93
N HIS A 64 -7.60 13.62 -9.89
CA HIS A 64 -7.87 12.20 -9.77
C HIS A 64 -8.94 11.98 -8.70
N LEU A 65 -9.96 11.18 -9.01
CA LEU A 65 -11.01 10.87 -8.06
C LEU A 65 -10.60 9.69 -7.17
N SER A 66 -10.72 9.86 -5.86
CA SER A 66 -10.43 8.83 -4.88
C SER A 66 -11.52 7.76 -4.82
N THR A 67 -11.13 6.55 -4.43
CA THR A 67 -12.06 5.44 -4.12
C THR A 67 -13.10 5.82 -3.06
N GLN A 68 -12.82 6.83 -2.21
CA GLN A 68 -13.79 7.37 -1.24
C GLN A 68 -15.06 7.95 -1.89
N ALA A 69 -14.97 8.44 -3.14
CA ALA A 69 -16.12 8.88 -3.93
C ALA A 69 -17.04 7.72 -4.34
N ASN A 70 -16.55 6.49 -4.25
CA ASN A 70 -17.29 5.24 -4.44
C ASN A 70 -17.95 5.11 -5.82
N THR A 71 -17.13 5.21 -6.87
CA THR A 71 -17.59 5.10 -8.26
C THR A 71 -17.68 3.63 -8.66
N THR A 72 -18.90 3.15 -8.90
CA THR A 72 -19.22 1.72 -9.12
C THR A 72 -19.78 1.39 -10.51
N ASN A 73 -20.07 2.40 -11.35
CA ASN A 73 -20.69 2.16 -12.64
C ASN A 73 -20.27 3.20 -13.68
N THR A 74 -20.52 2.88 -14.94
CA THR A 74 -20.13 3.69 -16.11
C THR A 74 -20.73 5.09 -16.10
N GLU A 75 -21.99 5.26 -15.68
CA GLU A 75 -22.63 6.58 -15.65
C GLU A 75 -22.00 7.49 -14.60
N ALA A 76 -21.63 6.95 -13.43
CA ALA A 76 -20.87 7.68 -12.44
C ALA A 76 -19.47 8.06 -12.97
N VAL A 77 -18.80 7.17 -13.70
CA VAL A 77 -17.51 7.49 -14.36
C VAL A 77 -17.66 8.65 -15.35
N ARG A 78 -18.67 8.60 -16.23
CA ARG A 78 -18.97 9.66 -17.20
C ARG A 78 -19.28 10.99 -16.54
N PHE A 79 -20.08 10.98 -15.47
CA PHE A 79 -20.35 12.19 -14.70
C PHE A 79 -19.05 12.86 -14.23
N TRP A 80 -18.11 12.10 -13.66
CA TRP A 80 -16.84 12.65 -13.21
C TRP A 80 -15.91 13.06 -14.37
N GLN A 81 -15.95 12.33 -15.49
CA GLN A 81 -15.29 12.71 -16.74
C GLN A 81 -15.75 14.10 -17.21
N ASP A 82 -17.06 14.34 -17.20
CA ASP A 82 -17.66 15.63 -17.57
C ASP A 82 -17.23 16.76 -16.62
N GLN A 83 -16.90 16.46 -15.36
CA GLN A 83 -16.32 17.43 -14.42
C GLN A 83 -14.81 17.67 -14.65
N GLY A 84 -14.21 17.04 -15.67
CA GLY A 84 -12.81 17.20 -16.04
C GLY A 84 -11.84 16.38 -15.18
N VAL A 85 -12.30 15.31 -14.53
CA VAL A 85 -11.45 14.33 -13.85
C VAL A 85 -10.63 13.56 -14.88
N LYS A 86 -9.36 13.28 -14.57
CA LYS A 86 -8.42 12.60 -15.48
C LYS A 86 -8.18 11.13 -15.14
N ARG A 87 -8.39 10.76 -13.88
CA ARG A 87 -8.27 9.38 -13.41
C ARG A 87 -9.29 9.10 -12.32
N ILE A 88 -9.87 7.91 -12.33
CA ILE A 88 -10.79 7.47 -11.27
C ILE A 88 -10.24 6.22 -10.61
N VAL A 89 -10.06 6.29 -9.30
CA VAL A 89 -9.83 5.10 -8.48
C VAL A 89 -11.18 4.46 -8.20
N LEU A 90 -11.44 3.31 -8.83
CA LEU A 90 -12.71 2.61 -8.72
C LEU A 90 -12.96 2.09 -7.30
N ALA A 91 -14.22 1.78 -7.03
CA ALA A 91 -14.63 1.19 -5.76
C ALA A 91 -14.04 -0.23 -5.60
N ARG A 92 -13.73 -0.62 -4.35
CA ARG A 92 -13.00 -1.86 -4.03
C ARG A 92 -13.89 -3.10 -4.02
N GLU A 93 -15.19 -2.88 -4.02
CA GLU A 93 -16.24 -3.89 -4.05
C GLU A 93 -16.61 -4.35 -5.47
N LEU A 94 -16.01 -3.74 -6.51
CA LEU A 94 -16.26 -4.15 -7.89
C LEU A 94 -15.47 -5.41 -8.27
N PRO A 95 -16.13 -6.43 -8.84
CA PRO A 95 -15.46 -7.54 -9.50
C PRO A 95 -14.66 -7.11 -10.74
N LEU A 96 -13.62 -7.87 -11.07
CA LEU A 96 -12.77 -7.60 -12.26
C LEU A 96 -13.58 -7.60 -13.56
N LYS A 97 -14.64 -8.42 -13.62
CA LYS A 97 -15.57 -8.45 -14.76
C LYS A 97 -16.26 -7.09 -14.95
N GLU A 98 -16.85 -6.54 -13.89
CA GLU A 98 -17.52 -5.23 -13.93
C GLU A 98 -16.52 -4.10 -14.22
N ILE A 99 -15.29 -4.19 -13.66
CA ILE A 99 -14.21 -3.25 -13.97
C ILE A 99 -13.90 -3.26 -15.47
N GLY A 100 -13.80 -4.44 -16.09
CA GLY A 100 -13.57 -4.58 -17.54
C GLY A 100 -14.72 -4.02 -18.38
N GLU A 101 -15.98 -4.23 -17.96
CA GLU A 101 -17.16 -3.65 -18.62
C GLU A 101 -17.15 -2.11 -18.56
N ILE A 102 -16.79 -1.53 -17.40
CA ILE A 102 -16.64 -0.08 -17.24
C ILE A 102 -15.51 0.44 -18.14
N ALA A 103 -14.32 -0.19 -18.10
CA ALA A 103 -13.17 0.22 -18.88
C ALA A 103 -13.45 0.22 -20.39
N ALA A 104 -14.11 -0.82 -20.90
CA ALA A 104 -14.52 -0.91 -22.30
C ALA A 104 -15.51 0.19 -22.70
N ALA A 105 -16.37 0.64 -21.78
CA ALA A 105 -17.37 1.67 -22.03
C ALA A 105 -16.84 3.11 -21.94
N VAL A 106 -15.64 3.32 -21.36
CA VAL A 106 -14.97 4.61 -21.18
C VAL A 106 -13.46 4.55 -21.51
N PRO A 107 -13.08 4.17 -22.75
CA PRO A 107 -11.68 3.88 -23.10
C PRO A 107 -10.73 5.09 -22.98
N GLU A 108 -11.26 6.31 -22.93
CA GLU A 108 -10.47 7.54 -22.77
C GLU A 108 -10.20 7.92 -21.30
N MET A 109 -10.85 7.25 -20.33
CA MET A 109 -10.69 7.55 -18.91
C MET A 109 -9.60 6.66 -18.30
N GLU A 110 -8.67 7.24 -17.54
CA GLU A 110 -7.74 6.43 -16.76
C GLU A 110 -8.45 5.81 -15.55
N LEU A 111 -8.46 4.48 -15.47
CA LEU A 111 -9.03 3.74 -14.34
C LEU A 111 -7.91 3.17 -13.48
N GLU A 112 -8.06 3.31 -12.17
CA GLU A 112 -7.13 2.80 -11.16
C GLU A 112 -7.86 1.86 -10.19
N ILE A 113 -7.25 0.72 -9.84
CA ILE A 113 -7.82 -0.23 -8.89
C ILE A 113 -6.82 -0.57 -7.78
N PHE A 114 -7.31 -0.91 -6.60
CA PHE A 114 -6.46 -1.48 -5.55
C PHE A 114 -6.12 -2.93 -5.89
N VAL A 115 -4.85 -3.30 -5.72
CA VAL A 115 -4.38 -4.68 -5.94
C VAL A 115 -3.76 -5.30 -4.70
N HIS A 116 -3.39 -4.48 -3.71
CA HIS A 116 -2.75 -5.00 -2.50
C HIS A 116 -3.01 -4.14 -1.25
N GLY A 117 -3.09 -4.81 -0.11
CA GLY A 117 -3.10 -4.21 1.22
C GLY A 117 -4.47 -4.21 1.89
N ALA A 118 -4.69 -3.31 2.85
CA ALA A 118 -5.82 -3.43 3.75
C ALA A 118 -7.19 -3.16 3.07
N MET A 119 -8.07 -4.17 3.08
CA MET A 119 -9.45 -4.02 2.62
C MET A 119 -10.32 -3.35 3.69
N CYS A 120 -11.17 -2.42 3.26
CA CYS A 120 -12.14 -1.78 4.14
C CYS A 120 -13.40 -2.64 4.20
N VAL A 121 -13.88 -2.94 5.41
CA VAL A 121 -15.19 -3.59 5.64
C VAL A 121 -16.37 -2.67 5.37
N SER A 122 -16.15 -1.36 5.45
CA SER A 122 -17.17 -0.34 5.26
C SER A 122 -17.01 0.29 3.89
N TYR A 123 -18.07 0.94 3.41
CA TYR A 123 -18.02 1.73 2.17
C TYR A 123 -16.81 2.67 2.18
N SER A 124 -15.89 2.45 1.23
CA SER A 124 -14.47 2.83 1.26
C SER A 124 -14.17 4.13 2.01
N GLY A 125 -13.68 4.01 3.25
CA GLY A 125 -13.24 5.16 4.07
C GLY A 125 -14.33 5.86 4.89
N ARG A 126 -15.58 5.37 4.89
CA ARG A 126 -16.70 5.95 5.66
C ARG A 126 -17.01 5.21 6.97
N CYS A 127 -16.02 4.49 7.52
CA CYS A 127 -16.17 3.70 8.73
C CYS A 127 -16.33 4.57 9.99
N TYR A 128 -17.46 4.43 10.71
CA TYR A 128 -17.71 5.11 11.98
C TYR A 128 -16.98 4.50 13.18
N LEU A 129 -16.60 3.22 13.10
CA LEU A 129 -16.01 2.49 14.21
C LEU A 129 -14.73 3.18 14.73
N SER A 130 -13.85 3.59 13.81
CA SER A 130 -12.59 4.28 14.15
C SER A 130 -12.82 5.71 14.66
N ALA A 131 -13.78 6.42 14.05
CA ALA A 131 -14.11 7.79 14.43
C ALA A 131 -14.71 7.86 15.84
N TRP A 132 -15.65 6.97 16.15
CA TRP A 132 -16.35 6.96 17.43
C TRP A 132 -15.48 6.38 18.55
N ARG A 133 -14.88 5.20 18.33
CA ARG A 133 -14.13 4.50 19.38
C ARG A 133 -12.79 5.15 19.68
N ASN A 134 -12.04 5.52 18.64
CA ASN A 134 -10.64 5.93 18.76
C ASN A 134 -10.43 7.42 18.45
N ARG A 135 -11.50 8.18 18.21
CA ARG A 135 -11.45 9.59 17.79
C ARG A 135 -10.58 9.81 16.54
N LYS A 136 -10.54 8.81 15.66
CA LYS A 136 -9.65 8.74 14.50
C LYS A 136 -10.45 8.40 13.25
N SER A 137 -10.85 9.42 12.50
CA SER A 137 -11.78 9.29 11.39
C SER A 137 -11.16 8.65 10.14
N ALA A 138 -11.80 7.62 9.59
CA ALA A 138 -11.41 7.04 8.30
C ALA A 138 -11.62 8.01 7.12
N ASN A 139 -12.58 8.95 7.23
CA ASN A 139 -12.83 9.97 6.20
C ASN A 139 -11.70 11.02 6.15
N GLU A 140 -11.11 11.33 7.30
CA GLU A 140 -9.88 12.13 7.43
C GLU A 140 -8.63 11.25 7.18
N GLY A 141 -8.86 9.96 6.93
CA GLY A 141 -7.83 8.97 6.66
C GLY A 141 -7.01 8.53 7.88
N ASN A 142 -7.38 8.95 9.07
CA ASN A 142 -6.69 8.57 10.30
C ASN A 142 -7.13 7.19 10.84
N CYS A 143 -7.69 6.32 10.00
CA CYS A 143 -8.23 5.02 10.40
C CYS A 143 -7.18 4.18 11.15
N THR A 144 -7.53 3.65 12.33
CA THR A 144 -6.66 2.74 13.09
C THR A 144 -6.93 1.26 12.81
N HIS A 145 -7.73 0.98 11.78
CA HIS A 145 -8.21 -0.36 11.44
C HIS A 145 -8.87 -1.11 12.61
N PRO A 146 -9.83 -0.50 13.35
CA PRO A 146 -10.51 -1.20 14.44
C PRO A 146 -11.30 -2.41 13.94
N CYS A 147 -11.74 -2.40 12.67
CA CYS A 147 -12.36 -3.58 12.05
C CYS A 147 -11.44 -4.82 12.00
N ARG A 148 -10.17 -4.68 12.38
CA ARG A 148 -9.19 -5.76 12.49
C ARG A 148 -8.89 -6.13 13.94
N TRP A 149 -9.69 -5.67 14.90
CA TRP A 149 -9.56 -6.04 16.31
C TRP A 149 -10.46 -7.23 16.63
N GLU A 150 -10.19 -7.87 17.75
CA GLU A 150 -11.03 -8.96 18.26
C GLU A 150 -12.26 -8.37 18.95
N TYR A 151 -13.44 -8.83 18.55
CA TYR A 151 -14.71 -8.41 19.11
C TYR A 151 -15.52 -9.63 19.54
N VAL A 152 -16.16 -9.52 20.69
CA VAL A 152 -17.24 -10.41 21.12
C VAL A 152 -18.50 -9.55 21.21
N LEU A 153 -19.54 -9.92 20.48
CA LEU A 153 -20.80 -9.20 20.52
C LEU A 153 -21.73 -9.85 21.54
N HIS A 154 -22.03 -9.16 22.62
CA HIS A 154 -23.03 -9.61 23.59
C HIS A 154 -24.35 -8.92 23.27
N GLU A 155 -25.42 -9.70 23.08
CA GLU A 155 -26.76 -9.14 23.06
C GLU A 155 -27.13 -8.72 24.49
N SER A 156 -27.70 -7.53 24.64
CA SER A 156 -27.96 -6.88 25.93
C SER A 156 -28.78 -7.72 26.92
N THR A 157 -29.72 -8.53 26.44
CA THR A 157 -30.56 -9.41 27.27
C THR A 157 -29.99 -10.81 27.44
N ARG A 158 -28.86 -11.12 26.77
CA ARG A 158 -28.17 -12.41 26.84
C ARG A 158 -26.66 -12.23 26.99
N PRO A 159 -26.19 -11.62 28.10
CA PRO A 159 -24.77 -11.35 28.30
C PRO A 159 -23.93 -12.63 28.41
N GLU A 160 -24.51 -13.73 28.88
CA GLU A 160 -23.85 -15.04 29.01
C GLU A 160 -23.89 -15.89 27.72
N ASP A 161 -24.56 -15.41 26.68
CA ASP A 161 -24.67 -16.07 25.37
C ASP A 161 -24.14 -15.12 24.28
N PRO A 162 -22.80 -14.90 24.24
CA PRO A 162 -22.20 -14.01 23.26
C PRO A 162 -22.45 -14.51 21.85
N LEU A 163 -22.82 -13.59 20.97
CA LEU A 163 -22.75 -13.80 19.53
C LEU A 163 -21.27 -13.76 19.13
N ILE A 164 -20.63 -14.93 19.16
CA ILE A 164 -19.31 -15.14 18.58
C ILE A 164 -19.51 -15.32 17.09
N LEU A 165 -19.27 -14.24 16.35
CA LEU A 165 -19.31 -14.24 14.90
C LEU A 165 -18.04 -14.96 14.46
N GLU A 166 -18.11 -16.27 14.22
CA GLU A 166 -17.02 -17.12 13.70
C GLU A 166 -17.31 -17.69 12.30
N GLU A 167 -16.31 -17.99 11.49
CA GLU A 167 -16.28 -18.61 10.17
C GLU A 167 -15.34 -19.81 10.26
N ASP A 168 -16.00 -20.94 10.25
CA ASP A 168 -15.48 -22.25 9.90
C ASP A 168 -16.40 -22.80 8.79
N GLU A 169 -16.41 -24.12 8.57
CA GLU A 169 -17.31 -24.74 7.60
C GLU A 169 -18.82 -24.57 7.93
N ARG A 170 -19.18 -23.95 9.07
CA ARG A 170 -20.55 -23.86 9.61
C ARG A 170 -21.07 -22.43 9.93
N TYR A 171 -20.24 -21.39 10.09
CA TYR A 171 -20.68 -20.02 10.50
C TYR A 171 -20.00 -18.85 9.73
N SER A 172 -20.28 -17.56 10.06
CA SER A 172 -19.56 -16.36 9.52
C SER A 172 -19.10 -15.32 10.59
N TYR A 173 -17.88 -14.73 10.49
CA TYR A 173 -17.45 -13.54 11.29
C TYR A 173 -17.90 -12.19 10.66
N LEU A 174 -17.87 -11.09 11.44
CA LEU A 174 -18.49 -9.80 11.08
C LEU A 174 -17.54 -8.73 10.47
N LEU A 175 -16.22 -8.82 10.66
CA LEU A 175 -15.28 -7.74 10.28
C LEU A 175 -13.95 -8.29 9.68
N SER A 176 -13.60 -7.83 8.46
CA SER A 176 -12.46 -8.22 7.61
C SER A 176 -11.13 -8.40 8.36
N SER A 177 -10.55 -9.58 8.21
CA SER A 177 -9.25 -9.93 8.78
C SER A 177 -8.11 -10.03 7.77
N LYS A 178 -8.37 -10.21 6.46
CA LYS A 178 -7.33 -10.48 5.44
C LYS A 178 -6.88 -9.23 4.65
N ASP A 179 -5.68 -9.28 4.09
CA ASP A 179 -5.17 -8.28 3.16
C ASP A 179 -5.48 -8.66 1.70
N LEU A 180 -5.85 -7.68 0.87
CA LEU A 180 -5.97 -7.89 -0.57
C LEU A 180 -4.60 -8.27 -1.13
N CYS A 181 -4.57 -9.25 -2.02
CA CYS A 181 -3.44 -9.50 -2.89
C CYS A 181 -3.92 -10.08 -4.22
N LEU A 182 -3.72 -9.34 -5.30
CA LEU A 182 -4.07 -9.77 -6.65
C LEU A 182 -2.82 -10.03 -7.53
N LEU A 183 -1.67 -10.30 -6.90
CA LEU A 183 -0.40 -10.46 -7.60
C LEU A 183 -0.44 -11.63 -8.62
N GLU A 184 -1.07 -12.74 -8.24
CA GLU A 184 -1.25 -13.92 -9.10
C GLU A 184 -2.18 -13.62 -10.30
N HIS A 185 -3.07 -12.64 -10.14
CA HIS A 185 -4.11 -12.27 -11.09
C HIS A 185 -3.74 -11.05 -11.94
N LEU A 186 -2.45 -10.68 -12.00
CA LEU A 186 -1.99 -9.60 -12.87
C LEU A 186 -2.43 -9.78 -14.35
N PRO A 187 -2.38 -10.98 -14.96
CA PRO A 187 -2.91 -11.17 -16.31
C PRO A 187 -4.39 -10.80 -16.44
N ASP A 188 -5.22 -11.23 -15.48
CA ASP A 188 -6.66 -10.94 -15.45
C ASP A 188 -6.91 -9.44 -15.29
N ILE A 189 -6.14 -8.78 -14.42
CA ILE A 189 -6.21 -7.33 -14.22
C ILE A 189 -5.83 -6.58 -15.49
N LEU A 190 -4.74 -6.95 -16.17
CA LEU A 190 -4.31 -6.27 -17.39
C LEU A 190 -5.35 -6.42 -18.51
N ALA A 191 -6.03 -7.57 -18.57
CA ALA A 191 -7.11 -7.81 -19.52
C ALA A 191 -8.34 -6.92 -19.28
N THR A 192 -8.54 -6.38 -18.08
CA THR A 192 -9.64 -5.42 -17.82
C THR A 192 -9.43 -4.06 -18.51
N GLY A 193 -8.20 -3.69 -18.88
CA GLY A 193 -7.91 -2.39 -19.49
C GLY A 193 -7.69 -1.24 -18.50
N VAL A 194 -7.55 -1.51 -17.20
CA VAL A 194 -7.17 -0.49 -16.21
C VAL A 194 -5.79 0.12 -16.49
N SER A 195 -5.63 1.39 -16.17
CA SER A 195 -4.41 2.16 -16.48
C SER A 195 -3.40 2.20 -15.33
N SER A 196 -3.84 1.94 -14.09
CA SER A 196 -3.01 2.08 -12.89
C SER A 196 -3.37 1.06 -11.82
N LEU A 197 -2.33 0.52 -11.16
CA LEU A 197 -2.47 -0.40 -10.04
C LEU A 197 -2.09 0.31 -8.74
N LYS A 198 -2.95 0.20 -7.73
CA LYS A 198 -2.79 0.89 -6.46
C LYS A 198 -2.47 -0.07 -5.32
N VAL A 199 -1.41 0.23 -4.59
CA VAL A 199 -1.02 -0.46 -3.36
C VAL A 199 -1.40 0.41 -2.16
N GLU A 200 -2.05 -0.17 -1.15
CA GLU A 200 -2.36 0.51 0.11
C GLU A 200 -1.12 0.57 1.01
N GLY A 201 -0.50 1.75 1.09
CA GLY A 201 0.69 2.01 1.90
C GLY A 201 0.45 2.85 3.15
N ARG A 202 -0.78 3.28 3.45
CA ARG A 202 -1.05 4.20 4.55
C ARG A 202 -0.77 3.53 5.90
N MET A 203 -0.01 4.23 6.75
CA MET A 203 0.48 3.71 8.04
C MET A 203 1.32 2.43 7.93
N LYS A 204 1.82 2.10 6.73
CA LYS A 204 2.76 1.00 6.52
C LYS A 204 4.20 1.51 6.58
N SER A 205 5.13 0.63 6.93
CA SER A 205 6.56 0.96 6.97
C SER A 205 7.12 1.11 5.56
N SER A 206 8.27 1.80 5.42
CA SER A 206 8.96 1.84 4.12
C SER A 206 9.43 0.45 3.68
N TYR A 207 9.69 -0.47 4.63
CA TYR A 207 10.00 -1.87 4.35
C TYR A 207 8.82 -2.57 3.65
N TYR A 208 7.60 -2.41 4.17
CA TYR A 208 6.38 -2.91 3.51
C TYR A 208 6.25 -2.36 2.10
N ALA A 209 6.38 -1.03 1.94
CA ALA A 209 6.27 -0.39 0.63
C ALA A 209 7.31 -0.91 -0.36
N ALA A 210 8.56 -1.10 0.07
CA ALA A 210 9.65 -1.61 -0.77
C ALA A 210 9.37 -3.05 -1.24
N VAL A 211 9.03 -3.96 -0.32
CA VAL A 211 8.77 -5.37 -0.62
C VAL A 211 7.58 -5.52 -1.57
N VAL A 212 6.44 -4.88 -1.27
CA VAL A 212 5.24 -4.98 -2.10
C VAL A 212 5.49 -4.38 -3.48
N THR A 213 6.05 -3.17 -3.56
CA THR A 213 6.31 -2.51 -4.84
C THR A 213 7.27 -3.34 -5.70
N ARG A 214 8.33 -3.89 -5.08
CA ARG A 214 9.29 -4.75 -5.77
C ARG A 214 8.63 -6.02 -6.34
N ALA A 215 7.85 -6.74 -5.54
CA ALA A 215 7.16 -7.95 -5.98
C ALA A 215 6.22 -7.67 -7.17
N TYR A 216 5.39 -6.64 -7.07
CA TYR A 216 4.50 -6.23 -8.16
C TYR A 216 5.26 -5.75 -9.40
N ARG A 217 6.33 -4.98 -9.23
CA ARG A 217 7.13 -4.46 -10.35
C ARG A 217 7.79 -5.58 -11.13
N GLN A 218 8.45 -6.52 -10.44
CA GLN A 218 9.07 -7.68 -11.07
C GLN A 218 8.05 -8.55 -11.82
N ALA A 219 6.90 -8.82 -11.20
CA ALA A 219 5.83 -9.59 -11.83
C ALA A 219 5.28 -8.91 -13.07
N LEU A 220 5.01 -7.61 -12.97
CA LEU A 220 4.47 -6.82 -14.08
C LEU A 220 5.49 -6.68 -15.22
N ASP A 221 6.77 -6.45 -14.93
CA ASP A 221 7.82 -6.37 -15.96
C ASP A 221 8.01 -7.70 -16.68
N LYS A 222 7.98 -8.82 -15.94
CA LYS A 222 8.02 -10.15 -16.54
C LYS A 222 6.81 -10.39 -17.43
N LEU A 223 5.60 -10.07 -16.96
CA LEU A 223 4.36 -10.21 -17.71
C LEU A 223 4.37 -9.39 -19.00
N LEU A 224 4.79 -8.12 -18.94
CA LEU A 224 4.87 -7.25 -20.12
C LEU A 224 5.91 -7.73 -21.16
N ARG A 225 7.02 -8.32 -20.69
CA ARG A 225 8.07 -8.87 -21.55
C ARG A 225 7.69 -10.20 -22.18
N GLU A 226 7.09 -11.11 -21.42
CA GLU A 226 6.83 -12.50 -21.84
C GLU A 226 5.44 -12.70 -22.45
N LYS A 227 4.48 -11.82 -22.13
CA LYS A 227 3.08 -11.86 -22.62
C LYS A 227 2.48 -13.27 -22.47
N GLU A 228 2.16 -13.94 -23.58
CA GLU A 228 1.57 -15.29 -23.60
C GLU A 228 2.46 -16.37 -22.97
N LYS A 229 3.78 -16.15 -22.93
CA LYS A 229 4.74 -17.07 -22.30
C LYS A 229 4.87 -16.85 -20.79
N TYR A 230 4.23 -15.82 -20.25
CA TYR A 230 4.32 -15.49 -18.84
C TYR A 230 3.94 -16.70 -17.96
N ARG A 231 4.79 -16.93 -16.97
CA ARG A 231 4.53 -17.87 -15.88
C ARG A 231 4.75 -17.16 -14.56
N PHE A 232 3.75 -17.25 -13.70
CA PHE A 232 3.81 -16.73 -12.34
C PHE A 232 4.98 -17.35 -11.59
N ASP A 233 5.71 -16.53 -10.84
CA ASP A 233 6.79 -16.99 -9.97
C ASP A 233 6.29 -17.02 -8.51
N PRO A 234 6.11 -18.21 -7.90
CA PRO A 234 5.68 -18.34 -6.51
C PRO A 234 6.59 -17.62 -5.51
N GLN A 235 7.86 -17.36 -5.85
CA GLN A 235 8.78 -16.64 -4.97
C GLN A 235 8.28 -15.23 -4.62
N TRP A 236 7.50 -14.59 -5.48
CA TRP A 236 6.94 -13.28 -5.15
C TRP A 236 5.91 -13.33 -4.02
N ILE A 237 5.14 -14.43 -3.92
CA ILE A 237 4.21 -14.63 -2.80
C ILE A 237 4.99 -14.92 -1.52
N GLU A 238 6.05 -15.73 -1.60
CA GLU A 238 6.92 -15.98 -0.46
C GLU A 238 7.58 -14.69 0.04
N GLU A 239 8.00 -13.81 -0.87
CA GLU A 239 8.51 -12.49 -0.56
C GLU A 239 7.45 -11.61 0.14
N LEU A 240 6.19 -11.63 -0.33
CA LEU A 240 5.08 -10.95 0.34
C LEU A 240 4.72 -11.55 1.72
N LYS A 241 5.05 -12.81 2.01
CA LYS A 241 4.86 -13.41 3.35
C LYS A 241 5.92 -12.97 4.37
N THR A 242 6.95 -12.24 3.93
CA THR A 242 8.02 -11.75 4.82
C THR A 242 7.65 -10.51 5.63
N ILE A 243 6.70 -9.72 5.13
CA ILE A 243 6.20 -8.48 5.72
C ILE A 243 5.02 -8.74 6.65
N SER A 244 4.65 -7.75 7.47
CA SER A 244 3.46 -7.87 8.32
C SER A 244 2.18 -7.94 7.49
N HIS A 245 1.48 -9.07 7.57
CA HIS A 245 0.21 -9.32 6.89
C HIS A 245 -0.73 -10.18 7.74
N ARG A 246 -2.00 -10.30 7.32
CA ARG A 246 -3.02 -11.13 7.98
C ARG A 246 -3.64 -12.15 7.03
N GLY A 247 -2.78 -12.89 6.35
CA GLY A 247 -3.22 -13.72 5.21
C GLY A 247 -3.67 -12.85 4.02
N TYR A 248 -3.80 -13.51 2.87
CA TYR A 248 -4.16 -12.85 1.62
C TYR A 248 -5.51 -13.36 1.11
N THR A 249 -6.24 -12.50 0.43
CA THR A 249 -7.52 -12.78 -0.25
C THR A 249 -7.58 -12.01 -1.56
N THR A 250 -8.37 -12.50 -2.52
CA THR A 250 -8.69 -11.76 -3.75
C THR A 250 -9.77 -10.69 -3.53
N GLY A 251 -10.40 -10.68 -2.36
CA GLY A 251 -11.47 -9.73 -2.03
C GLY A 251 -12.68 -9.91 -2.95
N PHE A 252 -13.11 -8.84 -3.60
CA PHE A 252 -14.28 -8.84 -4.48
C PHE A 252 -13.94 -9.15 -5.95
N ALA A 253 -12.66 -9.41 -6.26
CA ALA A 253 -12.20 -9.56 -7.64
C ALA A 253 -12.98 -10.62 -8.42
N PHE A 254 -13.40 -11.70 -7.75
CA PHE A 254 -14.15 -12.81 -8.32
C PHE A 254 -15.47 -13.02 -7.55
N THR A 255 -16.59 -13.05 -8.28
CA THR A 255 -17.96 -13.08 -7.73
C THR A 255 -18.34 -14.36 -6.98
N GLU A 256 -17.52 -15.41 -7.11
CA GLU A 256 -17.81 -16.74 -6.55
C GLU A 256 -17.09 -17.01 -5.21
N GLU A 257 -16.19 -16.13 -4.77
CA GLU A 257 -15.49 -16.29 -3.50
C GLU A 257 -16.33 -15.78 -2.32
N LYS A 258 -16.24 -16.47 -1.17
CA LYS A 258 -16.75 -15.93 0.09
C LYS A 258 -15.82 -14.78 0.52
N ILE A 259 -16.19 -13.57 0.12
CA ILE A 259 -15.40 -12.32 0.21
C ILE A 259 -15.05 -11.92 1.66
N LEU A 260 -15.67 -12.57 2.63
CA LEU A 260 -15.58 -12.24 4.04
C LEU A 260 -14.92 -13.34 4.86
N GLU A 261 -13.99 -14.10 4.26
CA GLU A 261 -13.15 -15.05 5.00
C GLU A 261 -12.41 -14.35 6.14
N THR A 262 -13.03 -14.45 7.29
CA THR A 262 -12.56 -13.92 8.53
C THR A 262 -11.98 -15.09 9.32
N SER A 263 -10.89 -14.88 10.03
CA SER A 263 -10.32 -15.95 10.85
C SER A 263 -9.79 -15.34 12.15
N PRO A 264 -10.24 -15.86 13.31
CA PRO A 264 -9.91 -15.30 14.61
C PRO A 264 -8.50 -15.71 15.03
N GLN A 265 -7.92 -16.69 14.34
CA GLN A 265 -6.59 -17.24 14.59
C GLN A 265 -5.51 -16.49 13.81
N ILE A 266 -5.89 -15.68 12.80
CA ILE A 266 -4.93 -14.93 11.99
C ILE A 266 -4.51 -13.65 12.73
N LYS A 267 -3.47 -13.80 13.55
CA LYS A 267 -2.67 -12.67 14.05
C LYS A 267 -1.82 -12.10 12.92
N ASN A 268 -1.29 -10.88 13.11
CA ASN A 268 -0.27 -10.36 12.18
C ASN A 268 0.91 -11.32 12.13
N ILE A 269 1.18 -11.87 10.94
CA ILE A 269 2.34 -12.72 10.67
C ILE A 269 3.42 -11.82 10.09
N GLN A 270 4.63 -11.93 10.63
CA GLN A 270 5.83 -11.30 10.09
C GLN A 270 7.00 -12.24 10.37
N THR A 271 7.68 -12.66 9.31
CA THR A 271 8.81 -13.61 9.43
C THR A 271 10.17 -12.91 9.34
N HIS A 272 10.20 -11.67 8.89
CA HIS A 272 11.43 -10.89 8.72
C HIS A 272 11.27 -9.48 9.26
N GLU A 273 12.36 -8.89 9.74
CA GLU A 273 12.40 -7.51 10.19
C GLU A 273 13.43 -6.67 9.42
N PRO A 274 13.15 -5.38 9.15
CA PRO A 274 14.11 -4.49 8.51
C PRO A 274 15.19 -4.07 9.50
N VAL A 275 16.44 -4.44 9.24
CA VAL A 275 17.58 -4.09 10.10
C VAL A 275 18.30 -2.83 9.66
N GLY A 276 18.18 -2.43 8.39
CA GLY A 276 18.84 -1.23 7.91
C GLY A 276 18.47 -0.81 6.51
N MET A 277 19.02 0.33 6.11
CA MET A 277 18.90 0.88 4.77
C MET A 277 20.27 1.38 4.29
N VAL A 278 20.63 1.04 3.05
CA VAL A 278 21.88 1.49 2.43
C VAL A 278 21.82 2.98 2.15
N LEU A 279 22.79 3.74 2.66
CA LEU A 279 22.94 5.17 2.38
C LEU A 279 23.91 5.41 1.22
N ALA A 280 25.02 4.65 1.20
CA ALA A 280 26.04 4.73 0.16
C ALA A 280 26.84 3.43 0.08
N CYS A 281 27.39 3.12 -1.09
CA CYS A 281 28.27 1.98 -1.32
C CYS A 281 29.66 2.48 -1.70
N ASP A 282 30.70 1.97 -1.04
CA ASP A 282 32.11 2.19 -1.37
C ASP A 282 32.71 0.89 -1.92
N LYS A 283 32.81 0.83 -3.25
CA LYS A 283 33.36 -0.34 -3.95
C LYS A 283 34.84 -0.56 -3.68
N ALA A 284 35.61 0.52 -3.55
CA ALA A 284 37.06 0.41 -3.39
C ALA A 284 37.40 -0.25 -2.05
N GLN A 285 36.60 0.02 -1.03
CA GLN A 285 36.79 -0.52 0.32
C GLN A 285 35.85 -1.70 0.64
N LYS A 286 35.08 -2.19 -0.34
CA LYS A 286 34.14 -3.32 -0.22
C LYS A 286 33.24 -3.19 1.01
N ARG A 287 32.65 -2.00 1.17
CA ARG A 287 31.77 -1.70 2.30
C ARG A 287 30.63 -0.78 1.89
N MET A 288 29.55 -0.81 2.65
CA MET A 288 28.40 0.07 2.47
C MET A 288 28.07 0.78 3.78
N LEU A 289 27.82 2.09 3.69
CA LEU A 289 27.30 2.86 4.81
C LEU A 289 25.81 2.56 4.93
N ILE A 290 25.38 2.08 6.09
CA ILE A 290 23.98 1.76 6.36
C ILE A 290 23.46 2.56 7.56
N GLU A 291 22.19 2.95 7.48
CA GLU A 291 21.43 3.43 8.63
C GLU A 291 20.72 2.24 9.27
N VAL A 292 21.07 1.94 10.52
CA VAL A 292 20.50 0.83 11.29
C VAL A 292 19.11 1.20 11.76
N ARG A 293 18.15 0.30 11.57
CA ARG A 293 16.73 0.50 11.92
C ARG A 293 16.25 -0.38 13.06
N ASN A 294 16.78 -1.59 13.17
CA ASN A 294 16.54 -2.52 14.27
C ASN A 294 17.87 -3.07 14.77
N HIS A 295 17.82 -3.76 15.91
CA HIS A 295 19.01 -4.36 16.51
C HIS A 295 19.69 -5.36 15.56
N LEU A 296 21.01 -5.24 15.44
CA LEU A 296 21.84 -6.01 14.53
C LEU A 296 23.08 -6.49 15.27
N GLU A 297 23.37 -7.78 15.21
CA GLU A 297 24.55 -8.40 15.81
C GLU A 297 25.52 -8.88 14.73
N THR A 298 26.81 -8.86 15.03
CA THR A 298 27.82 -9.41 14.12
C THR A 298 27.62 -10.92 13.99
N GLY A 299 27.58 -11.42 12.76
CA GLY A 299 27.23 -12.81 12.45
C GLY A 299 25.78 -13.04 12.03
N ASP A 300 24.89 -12.05 12.22
CA ASP A 300 23.52 -12.12 11.73
C ASP A 300 23.48 -12.41 10.23
N GLN A 301 22.59 -13.32 9.80
CA GLN A 301 22.35 -13.58 8.38
C GLN A 301 21.38 -12.56 7.83
N LEU A 302 21.84 -11.80 6.83
CA LEU A 302 21.14 -10.66 6.26
C LEU A 302 20.72 -10.95 4.82
N GLU A 303 19.55 -10.40 4.47
CA GLU A 303 19.07 -10.36 3.09
C GLU A 303 19.02 -8.90 2.62
N ILE A 304 19.72 -8.63 1.52
CA ILE A 304 19.73 -7.33 0.85
C ILE A 304 18.72 -7.37 -0.30
N LEU A 305 17.71 -6.50 -0.23
CA LEU A 305 16.59 -6.48 -1.16
C LEU A 305 16.89 -5.58 -2.37
N LEU A 306 17.65 -6.10 -3.32
CA LEU A 306 17.97 -5.39 -4.55
C LEU A 306 16.69 -5.02 -5.34
N PRO A 307 16.61 -3.81 -5.93
CA PRO A 307 15.45 -3.40 -6.73
C PRO A 307 15.13 -4.37 -7.87
N GLU A 308 16.18 -4.89 -8.52
CA GLU A 308 16.12 -5.88 -9.58
C GLU A 308 16.84 -7.16 -9.17
N GLY A 309 16.40 -8.30 -9.70
CA GLY A 309 16.95 -9.61 -9.36
C GLY A 309 16.52 -10.12 -7.99
N GLY A 310 17.23 -11.15 -7.51
CA GLY A 310 16.96 -11.82 -6.25
C GLY A 310 17.54 -11.09 -5.04
N ASN A 311 17.28 -11.65 -3.85
CA ASN A 311 17.87 -11.17 -2.61
C ASN A 311 19.33 -11.63 -2.54
N VAL A 312 20.22 -10.80 -2.02
CA VAL A 312 21.60 -11.20 -1.75
C VAL A 312 21.76 -11.54 -0.28
N LEU A 313 22.29 -12.73 -0.01
CA LEU A 313 22.59 -13.20 1.34
C LEU A 313 24.00 -12.74 1.74
N THR A 314 24.12 -12.16 2.92
CA THR A 314 25.42 -11.79 3.51
C THR A 314 25.38 -11.96 5.01
N GLU A 315 26.55 -12.13 5.61
CA GLU A 315 26.72 -12.09 7.05
C GLU A 315 27.00 -10.66 7.52
N ALA A 316 26.50 -10.29 8.70
CA ALA A 316 26.74 -9.00 9.31
C ALA A 316 28.20 -8.89 9.79
N VAL A 317 29.06 -8.28 8.98
CA VAL A 317 30.43 -7.88 9.38
C VAL A 317 30.49 -6.36 9.45
N MET A 318 30.66 -5.81 10.65
CA MET A 318 30.35 -4.41 10.92
C MET A 318 31.51 -3.63 11.55
N THR A 319 31.67 -2.38 11.12
CA THR A 319 32.53 -1.40 11.81
C THR A 319 31.80 -0.08 12.03
N ASP A 320 32.20 0.69 13.02
CA ASP A 320 31.77 2.09 13.16
C ASP A 320 32.39 2.97 12.04
N GLN A 321 32.11 4.27 12.09
CA GLN A 321 32.63 5.22 11.10
C GLN A 321 34.13 5.49 11.25
N GLU A 322 34.72 5.17 12.40
CA GLU A 322 36.16 5.31 12.69
C GLU A 322 36.94 4.05 12.26
N GLY A 323 36.24 2.95 11.95
CA GLY A 323 36.80 1.68 11.52
C GLY A 323 36.95 0.64 12.63
N ASN A 324 36.46 0.91 13.85
CA ASN A 324 36.48 -0.06 14.93
C ASN A 324 35.42 -1.14 14.70
N ARG A 325 35.75 -2.40 14.98
CA ARG A 325 34.81 -3.52 14.86
C ARG A 325 33.67 -3.39 15.85
N LEU A 326 32.46 -3.61 15.39
CA LEU A 326 31.27 -3.64 16.23
C LEU A 326 30.84 -5.09 16.48
N GLN A 327 30.32 -5.36 17.68
CA GLN A 327 29.62 -6.61 17.99
C GLN A 327 28.11 -6.48 17.83
N GLN A 328 27.59 -5.26 18.05
CA GLN A 328 26.17 -4.95 17.92
C GLN A 328 25.98 -3.51 17.44
N ALA A 329 24.86 -3.24 16.80
CA ALA A 329 24.41 -1.91 16.41
C ALA A 329 22.90 -1.76 16.68
N ASN A 330 22.50 -0.56 17.10
CA ASN A 330 21.12 -0.24 17.47
C ASN A 330 20.50 0.79 16.52
N SER A 331 19.17 0.87 16.54
CA SER A 331 18.39 1.79 15.70
C SER A 331 18.90 3.23 15.78
N GLY A 332 18.97 3.90 14.63
CA GLY A 332 19.43 5.28 14.48
C GLY A 332 20.94 5.45 14.34
N THR A 333 21.73 4.38 14.51
CA THR A 333 23.18 4.43 14.28
C THR A 333 23.52 4.27 12.80
N ARG A 334 24.68 4.82 12.41
CA ARG A 334 25.26 4.64 11.07
C ARG A 334 26.54 3.85 11.19
N ILE A 335 26.62 2.76 10.44
CA ILE A 335 27.75 1.82 10.48
C ILE A 335 28.18 1.46 9.06
N TYR A 336 29.37 0.90 8.92
CA TYR A 336 29.79 0.24 7.70
C TYR A 336 29.51 -1.26 7.81
N LEU A 337 28.74 -1.79 6.85
CA LEU A 337 28.60 -3.21 6.60
C LEU A 337 29.61 -3.62 5.51
N HIS A 338 30.47 -4.59 5.80
CA HIS A 338 31.50 -5.06 4.88
C HIS A 338 30.94 -6.15 3.96
N GLY A 339 31.21 -6.04 2.66
CA GLY A 339 30.72 -6.96 1.64
C GLY A 339 31.13 -6.52 0.24
N ASP A 340 31.48 -7.49 -0.60
CA ASP A 340 31.91 -7.26 -1.98
C ASP A 340 30.70 -7.22 -2.92
N MET A 341 29.92 -6.14 -2.82
CA MET A 341 28.66 -6.02 -3.56
C MET A 341 28.30 -4.58 -3.85
N GLU A 342 27.80 -4.35 -5.07
CA GLU A 342 27.28 -3.07 -5.50
C GLU A 342 25.78 -3.00 -5.18
N VAL A 343 25.42 -2.09 -4.27
CA VAL A 343 24.06 -1.95 -3.80
C VAL A 343 23.63 -0.48 -3.92
N PRO A 344 22.52 -0.19 -4.64
CA PRO A 344 22.02 1.18 -4.75
C PRO A 344 21.63 1.78 -3.39
N ALA A 345 21.81 3.09 -3.24
CA ALA A 345 21.29 3.81 -2.08
C ALA A 345 19.77 3.69 -1.97
N GLY A 346 19.26 3.61 -0.74
CA GLY A 346 17.86 3.34 -0.43
C GLY A 346 17.48 1.86 -0.41
N THR A 347 18.40 0.95 -0.74
CA THR A 347 18.15 -0.49 -0.65
C THR A 347 17.91 -0.92 0.79
N MET A 348 16.87 -1.72 1.01
CA MET A 348 16.52 -2.23 2.34
C MET A 348 17.30 -3.51 2.67
N ILE A 349 17.69 -3.64 3.93
CA ILE A 349 18.34 -4.82 4.49
C ILE A 349 17.43 -5.40 5.58
N ARG A 350 17.23 -6.71 5.57
CA ARG A 350 16.41 -7.43 6.54
C ARG A 350 17.13 -8.64 7.10
N LYS A 351 16.59 -9.18 8.20
CA LYS A 351 16.93 -10.51 8.71
C LYS A 351 15.67 -11.28 9.07
N ARG A 352 15.78 -12.61 9.13
CA ARG A 352 14.69 -13.46 9.61
C ARG A 352 14.53 -13.27 11.13
N ILE A 353 13.29 -13.19 11.59
CA ILE A 353 12.97 -13.16 13.02
C ILE A 353 13.19 -14.57 13.58
N GLY A 354 13.95 -14.65 14.69
CA GLY A 354 14.28 -15.89 15.39
C GLY A 354 13.12 -16.50 16.18
#